data_AF-R9S2C9-F1
#
_entry.id   AF-R9S2C9-F1
#
_cell.length_a   1.000
_cell.length_b   1.000
_cell.length_c   1.000
_cell.angle_alpha   90.00
_cell.angle_beta   90.00
_cell.angle_gamma   90.00
#
_symmetry.space_group_name_H-M   'P 1'
#
loop_
_entity.id
_entity.type
_entity.pdbx_description
1 polymer ?
#
loop_
_entity_poly.entity_id
_entity_poly.type
_entity_poly.pdbx_seq_one_letter_code
_entity_poly.pdbx_strand_id
1 'polypeptide(L)'
;EYGMDIYLRQSWRDRRLNLSQHGVSSTVTINGEDIMSKIWKPDLFFRNVKDAKFHHVTVPNKLVKIGPDGEVLFSMRLTLRLACFMSFRHFPLDTQRCHILLGPYAQTIDQTAISWQDKDPIVIEHPIEMPEFDLVHHSYGQFNRAIDTGVFSFLNVTFTLERQNGYHLIQTYLPTFLIVMISWVSFWLNVDATPARVTLGVTTLLTMTTVASGVRTQLPPVSYVKAIDVWIGACSVMVFGALLEFTLVNYLSRSKMRPEEFRKSINIFHRNRKGTEKQDADEADHKYSGRANAELQKNLKRSQNVDKVCRIMFPFMFFVFNVIYWAYYLYKSEFT
;
A
#
# COMPACT_ATOMS: atom_id res chain seq x y z
N GLU A 1 -2.27 12.81 5.08
CA GLU A 1 -3.10 13.88 5.68
C GLU A 1 -4.55 13.61 5.34
N TYR A 2 -5.50 14.25 6.01
CA TYR A 2 -6.91 14.04 5.74
C TYR A 2 -7.68 15.34 5.91
N GLY A 3 -8.74 15.51 5.11
CA GLY A 3 -9.61 16.67 5.11
C GLY A 3 -10.94 16.36 5.76
N MET A 4 -11.52 17.33 6.46
CA MET A 4 -12.87 17.22 7.01
C MET A 4 -13.54 18.60 7.09
N ASP A 5 -14.86 18.59 7.01
CA ASP A 5 -15.71 19.72 7.36
C ASP A 5 -16.36 19.43 8.71
N ILE A 6 -16.26 20.39 9.64
CA ILE A 6 -16.83 20.25 10.98
C ILE A 6 -17.65 21.48 11.37
N TYR A 7 -18.60 21.25 12.27
CA TYR A 7 -19.24 22.30 13.06
C TYR A 7 -18.67 22.26 14.47
N LEU A 8 -17.75 23.18 14.77
CA LEU A 8 -17.18 23.30 16.10
C LEU A 8 -18.14 24.09 16.98
N ARG A 9 -18.76 23.41 17.96
CA ARG A 9 -19.65 23.99 18.96
C ARG A 9 -18.93 24.09 20.30
N GLN A 10 -19.02 25.25 20.93
CA GLN A 10 -18.40 25.56 22.21
C GLN A 10 -19.48 26.17 23.10
N SER A 11 -19.61 25.70 24.33
CA SER A 11 -20.47 26.32 25.34
C SER A 11 -19.63 26.71 26.55
N TRP A 12 -19.85 27.92 27.07
CA TRP A 12 -19.29 28.39 28.33
C TRP A 12 -20.27 29.34 29.01
N ARG A 13 -20.05 29.64 30.27
CA ARG A 13 -20.89 30.57 31.03
C ARG A 13 -20.15 31.88 31.30
N ASP A 14 -20.69 33.00 30.83
CA ASP A 14 -20.17 34.34 31.11
C ASP A 14 -21.16 35.13 31.98
N ARG A 15 -20.77 35.39 33.23
CA ARG A 15 -21.62 36.10 34.21
C ARG A 15 -21.95 37.53 33.78
N ARG A 16 -21.13 38.16 32.94
CA ARG A 16 -21.34 39.53 32.45
C ARG A 16 -22.45 39.60 31.40
N LEU A 17 -22.78 38.47 30.77
CA LEU A 17 -23.82 38.35 29.74
C LEU A 17 -25.12 37.77 30.30
N ASN A 18 -25.37 37.94 31.61
CA ASN A 18 -26.59 37.49 32.25
C ASN A 18 -27.78 38.39 31.84
N LEU A 19 -28.55 37.91 30.86
CA LEU A 19 -29.66 38.66 30.27
C LEU A 19 -30.88 38.78 31.20
N SER A 20 -31.02 37.87 32.18
CA SER A 20 -32.11 37.94 33.16
C SER A 20 -32.07 39.23 33.99
N GLN A 21 -30.87 39.79 34.23
CA GLN A 21 -30.70 41.08 34.92
C GLN A 21 -31.27 42.27 34.12
N HIS A 22 -31.48 42.08 32.81
CA HIS A 22 -32.00 43.07 31.89
C HIS A 22 -33.44 42.75 31.45
N GLY A 23 -34.13 41.83 32.14
CA GLY A 23 -35.53 41.48 31.88
C GLY A 23 -35.76 40.53 30.70
N VAL A 24 -34.71 39.91 30.15
CA VAL A 24 -34.83 38.97 29.03
C VAL A 24 -34.78 37.54 29.55
N SER A 25 -35.89 36.81 29.38
CA SER A 25 -36.04 35.43 29.86
C SER A 25 -35.78 34.36 28.80
N SER A 26 -35.61 34.75 27.53
CA SER A 26 -35.41 33.85 26.40
C SER A 26 -33.99 33.89 25.85
N THR A 27 -33.53 32.80 25.23
CA THR A 27 -32.26 32.75 24.51
C THR A 27 -32.26 33.69 23.30
N VAL A 28 -31.25 34.58 23.21
CA VAL A 28 -31.10 35.54 22.13
C VAL A 28 -30.04 35.03 21.14
N THR A 29 -30.34 35.10 19.84
CA THR A 29 -29.39 34.78 18.77
C THR A 29 -28.78 36.08 18.24
N ILE A 30 -27.46 36.15 18.18
CA ILE A 30 -26.72 37.31 17.67
C ILE A 30 -26.31 37.05 16.23
N ASN A 31 -26.74 37.94 15.33
CA ASN A 31 -26.42 37.87 13.89
C ASN A 31 -25.38 38.92 13.45
N GLY A 32 -25.05 39.90 14.30
CA GLY A 32 -24.11 41.00 13.97
C GLY A 32 -22.65 40.63 14.26
N GLU A 33 -21.78 40.72 13.25
CA GLU A 33 -20.34 40.43 13.38
C GLU A 33 -19.63 41.41 14.33
N ASP A 34 -20.09 42.65 14.36
CA ASP A 34 -19.62 43.74 15.23
C ASP A 34 -19.81 43.41 16.72
N ILE A 35 -20.93 42.80 17.09
CA ILE A 35 -21.21 42.36 18.46
C ILE A 35 -20.46 41.05 18.74
N MET A 36 -20.51 40.10 17.80
CA MET A 36 -19.85 38.81 17.96
C MET A 36 -18.33 38.92 18.18
N SER A 37 -17.68 39.91 17.56
CA SER A 37 -16.24 40.16 17.75
C SER A 37 -15.87 40.64 19.15
N LYS A 38 -16.78 41.35 19.85
CA LYS A 38 -16.56 41.92 21.19
C LYS A 38 -16.75 40.93 22.33
N ILE A 39 -17.40 39.79 22.07
CA ILE A 39 -17.61 38.74 23.08
C ILE A 39 -16.31 37.93 23.23
N TRP A 40 -15.86 37.72 24.46
CA TRP A 40 -14.72 36.85 24.74
C TRP A 40 -15.02 35.41 24.27
N LYS A 41 -14.04 34.77 23.64
CA LYS A 41 -14.12 33.39 23.15
C LYS A 41 -12.84 32.67 23.59
N PRO A 42 -12.91 31.39 23.98
CA PRO A 42 -11.70 30.63 24.30
C PRO A 42 -10.83 30.49 23.05
N ASP A 43 -9.52 30.53 23.25
CA ASP A 43 -8.50 30.56 22.20
C ASP A 43 -8.13 29.15 21.71
N LEU A 44 -9.14 28.41 21.25
CA LEU A 44 -8.96 27.03 20.82
C LEU A 44 -8.23 26.94 19.48
N PHE A 45 -7.24 26.05 19.41
CA PHE A 45 -6.52 25.73 18.18
C PHE A 45 -6.40 24.21 18.00
N PHE A 46 -6.29 23.82 16.73
CA PHE A 46 -6.05 22.43 16.34
C PHE A 46 -4.55 22.17 16.27
N ARG A 47 -4.02 21.31 17.12
CA ARG A 47 -2.57 21.13 17.25
C ARG A 47 -1.92 20.43 16.06
N ASN A 48 -2.63 19.50 15.43
CA ASN A 48 -2.15 18.75 14.28
C ASN A 48 -2.71 19.27 12.95
N VAL A 49 -3.16 20.52 12.92
CA VAL A 49 -3.66 21.15 11.68
C VAL A 49 -2.50 21.59 10.78
N LYS A 50 -2.67 21.39 9.48
CA LYS A 50 -1.78 21.89 8.44
C LYS A 50 -2.38 23.10 7.72
N ASP A 51 -3.68 23.05 7.47
CA ASP A 51 -4.45 24.12 6.84
C ASP A 51 -5.87 24.13 7.42
N ALA A 52 -6.42 25.33 7.61
CA ALA A 52 -7.76 25.52 8.16
C ALA A 52 -8.45 26.69 7.47
N LYS A 53 -9.72 26.51 7.10
CA LYS A 53 -10.49 27.52 6.40
C LYS A 53 -11.79 27.81 7.13
N PHE A 54 -12.07 29.10 7.30
CA PHE A 54 -13.36 29.60 7.73
C PHE A 54 -14.28 29.74 6.52
N HIS A 55 -15.56 29.44 6.70
CA HIS A 55 -16.57 29.65 5.66
C HIS A 55 -17.23 31.02 5.84
N HIS A 56 -17.33 31.76 4.73
CA HIS A 56 -17.82 33.14 4.69
C HIS A 56 -18.94 33.38 3.66
N VAL A 57 -19.43 32.32 3.00
CA VAL A 57 -20.39 32.44 1.89
C VAL A 57 -21.77 31.95 2.35
N THR A 58 -22.85 32.73 2.19
CA THR A 58 -22.90 34.15 1.74
C THR A 58 -22.58 35.15 2.84
N VAL A 59 -22.54 34.69 4.10
CA VAL A 59 -22.16 35.43 5.31
C VAL A 59 -21.22 34.54 6.14
N PRO A 60 -20.40 35.10 7.06
CA PRO A 60 -19.60 34.31 7.99
C PRO A 60 -20.43 33.23 8.70
N ASN A 61 -20.05 31.96 8.53
CA ASN A 61 -20.76 30.81 9.09
C ASN A 61 -20.42 30.64 10.59
N LYS A 62 -20.80 31.64 11.38
CA LYS A 62 -20.64 31.70 12.83
C LYS A 62 -22.00 31.99 13.46
N LEU A 63 -22.27 31.38 14.60
CA LEU A 63 -23.51 31.52 15.35
C LEU A 63 -23.16 31.76 16.82
N VAL A 64 -23.73 32.79 17.43
CA VAL A 64 -23.67 33.01 18.89
C VAL A 64 -25.09 33.04 19.43
N LYS A 65 -25.37 32.24 20.44
CA LYS A 65 -26.60 32.28 21.22
C LYS A 65 -26.26 32.55 22.69
N ILE A 66 -27.00 33.45 23.32
CA ILE A 66 -26.84 33.78 24.74
C ILE A 66 -28.12 33.39 25.46
N GLY A 67 -28.00 32.49 26.44
CA GLY A 67 -29.06 32.07 27.32
C GLY A 67 -29.38 33.11 28.40
N PRO A 68 -30.57 33.04 29.02
CA PRO A 68 -30.99 34.00 30.04
C PRO A 68 -30.09 34.04 31.27
N ASP A 69 -29.36 32.97 31.56
CA ASP A 69 -28.51 32.76 32.72
C ASP A 69 -27.01 33.05 32.48
N GLY A 70 -26.69 33.56 31.28
CA GLY A 70 -25.33 33.87 30.82
C GLY A 70 -24.60 32.70 30.14
N GLU A 71 -25.27 31.59 29.82
CA GLU A 71 -24.70 30.56 28.96
C GLU A 71 -24.50 31.09 27.53
N VAL A 72 -23.31 30.93 26.97
CA VAL A 72 -22.96 31.35 25.62
C VAL A 72 -22.66 30.10 24.80
N LEU A 73 -23.48 29.86 23.78
CA LEU A 73 -23.22 28.85 22.75
C LEU A 73 -22.63 29.54 21.53
N PHE A 74 -21.42 29.13 21.15
CA PHE A 74 -20.75 29.56 19.94
C PHE A 74 -20.55 28.38 19.00
N SER A 75 -20.98 28.53 17.76
CA SER A 75 -20.80 27.52 16.71
C SER A 75 -20.15 28.14 15.50
N MET A 76 -19.18 27.45 14.91
CA MET A 76 -18.58 27.84 13.63
C MET A 76 -18.41 26.64 12.72
N ARG A 77 -18.50 26.85 11.40
CA ARG A 77 -18.14 25.85 10.40
C ARG A 77 -16.67 26.02 10.01
N LEU A 78 -15.93 24.92 9.96
CA LEU A 78 -14.51 24.89 9.57
C LEU A 78 -14.25 23.77 8.57
N THR A 79 -13.45 24.04 7.54
CA THR A 79 -12.75 23.00 6.79
C THR A 79 -11.36 22.86 7.36
N LEU A 80 -10.99 21.64 7.79
CA LEU A 80 -9.68 21.33 8.35
C LEU A 80 -8.93 20.36 7.46
N ARG A 81 -7.63 20.59 7.29
CA ARG A 81 -6.67 19.58 6.82
C ARG A 81 -5.72 19.24 7.95
N LEU A 82 -5.83 18.01 8.43
CA LEU A 82 -5.14 17.52 9.61
C LEU A 82 -4.03 16.54 9.24
N ALA A 83 -2.92 16.63 9.95
CA ALA A 83 -1.86 15.64 9.90
C ALA A 83 -2.34 14.34 10.55
N CYS A 84 -2.16 13.23 9.83
CA CYS A 84 -2.39 11.87 10.31
C CYS A 84 -1.17 11.03 9.97
N PHE A 85 -0.56 10.44 10.99
CA PHE A 85 0.62 9.57 10.86
C PHE A 85 0.14 8.16 10.56
N MET A 86 -0.04 7.86 9.27
CA MET A 86 -0.51 6.57 8.81
C MET A 86 0.58 5.50 8.86
N SER A 87 0.17 4.25 9.09
CA SER A 87 1.04 3.08 9.08
C SER A 87 0.67 2.17 7.92
N PHE A 88 1.55 2.04 6.93
CA PHE A 88 1.30 1.25 5.72
C PHE A 88 1.88 -0.17 5.78
N ARG A 89 2.23 -0.67 6.97
CA ARG A 89 2.88 -2.00 7.13
C ARG A 89 2.03 -3.13 6.52
N HIS A 90 0.71 -3.04 6.67
CA HIS A 90 -0.24 -4.03 6.16
C HIS A 90 -0.94 -3.59 4.87
N PHE A 91 -0.47 -2.52 4.22
CA PHE A 91 -1.11 -2.01 3.00
C PHE A 91 -1.22 -3.11 1.92
N PRO A 92 -2.41 -3.31 1.30
CA PRO A 92 -3.64 -2.51 1.37
C PRO A 92 -4.72 -3.01 2.36
N LEU A 93 -4.37 -3.90 3.28
CA LEU A 93 -5.26 -4.44 4.32
C LEU A 93 -5.05 -3.68 5.64
N ASP A 94 -4.89 -2.36 5.55
CA ASP A 94 -4.49 -1.50 6.65
C ASP A 94 -5.67 -0.73 7.24
N THR A 95 -5.67 -0.63 8.58
CA THR A 95 -6.54 0.26 9.34
C THR A 95 -5.74 1.46 9.83
N GLN A 96 -6.25 2.67 9.56
CA GLN A 96 -5.63 3.93 9.92
C GLN A 96 -6.36 4.58 11.09
N ARG A 97 -5.60 5.10 12.06
CA ARG A 97 -6.13 5.87 13.19
C ARG A 97 -5.72 7.32 13.04
N CYS A 98 -6.69 8.18 12.71
CA CYS A 98 -6.46 9.59 12.49
C CYS A 98 -7.09 10.42 13.61
N HIS A 99 -6.30 11.35 14.16
CA HIS A 99 -6.68 12.10 15.35
C HIS A 99 -7.02 13.56 15.03
N ILE A 100 -7.95 14.13 15.77
CA ILE A 100 -8.09 15.59 15.96
C ILE A 100 -7.57 15.90 17.35
N LEU A 101 -6.70 16.90 17.49
CA LEU A 101 -6.22 17.39 18.77
C LEU A 101 -6.61 18.86 18.93
N LEU A 102 -7.46 19.18 19.89
CA LEU A 102 -8.00 20.51 20.15
C LEU A 102 -7.63 20.96 21.57
N GLY A 103 -7.17 22.19 21.74
CA GLY A 103 -6.84 22.76 23.05
C GLY A 103 -6.73 24.28 23.03
N PRO A 104 -6.67 24.93 24.20
CA PRO A 104 -6.36 26.36 24.31
C PRO A 104 -4.90 26.64 23.94
N TYR A 105 -4.64 27.79 23.33
CA TYR A 105 -3.30 28.17 22.86
C TYR A 105 -2.45 28.81 23.96
N ALA A 106 -2.98 29.83 24.64
CA ALA A 106 -2.27 30.63 25.62
C ALA A 106 -2.72 30.34 27.06
N GLN A 107 -3.97 29.93 27.28
CA GLN A 107 -4.54 29.77 28.61
C GLN A 107 -4.25 28.38 29.19
N THR A 108 -3.65 28.35 30.38
CA THR A 108 -3.38 27.11 31.11
C THR A 108 -4.66 26.50 31.68
N ILE A 109 -4.57 25.25 32.16
CA ILE A 109 -5.70 24.51 32.73
C ILE A 109 -6.38 25.24 33.90
N ASP A 110 -5.63 26.03 34.67
CA ASP A 110 -6.15 26.82 35.80
C ASP A 110 -7.00 28.02 35.34
N GLN A 111 -6.78 28.49 34.10
CA GLN A 111 -7.52 29.61 33.51
C GLN A 111 -8.67 29.12 32.62
N THR A 112 -8.44 28.09 31.82
CA THR A 112 -9.43 27.53 30.89
C THR A 112 -9.25 26.03 30.78
N ALA A 113 -10.16 25.31 31.44
CA ALA A 113 -10.31 23.87 31.28
C ALA A 113 -11.40 23.59 30.25
N ILE A 114 -11.07 22.76 29.26
CA ILE A 114 -12.03 22.25 28.27
C ILE A 114 -12.41 20.82 28.59
N SER A 115 -13.67 20.45 28.30
CA SER A 115 -14.22 19.10 28.45
C SER A 115 -15.23 18.83 27.33
N TRP A 116 -15.49 17.55 27.08
CA TRP A 116 -16.58 17.13 26.18
C TRP A 116 -17.94 17.40 26.81
N GLN A 117 -18.96 17.57 25.98
CA GLN A 117 -20.35 17.59 26.42
C GLN A 117 -20.78 16.20 26.89
N ASP A 118 -21.57 16.12 27.97
CA ASP A 118 -21.98 14.84 28.58
C ASP A 118 -22.81 13.96 27.63
N LYS A 119 -23.57 14.60 26.72
CA LYS A 119 -24.43 13.94 25.74
C LYS A 119 -23.91 14.21 24.34
N ASP A 120 -23.74 13.14 23.56
CA ASP A 120 -23.38 13.16 22.14
C ASP A 120 -22.28 14.17 21.78
N PRO A 121 -21.08 14.02 22.35
CA PRO A 121 -19.99 14.99 22.14
C PRO A 121 -19.51 15.07 20.70
N ILE A 122 -19.70 13.99 19.94
CA ILE A 122 -19.42 13.92 18.51
C ILE A 122 -20.69 13.44 17.82
N VAL A 123 -21.20 14.27 16.91
CA VAL A 123 -22.32 13.91 16.04
C VAL A 123 -21.80 13.83 14.61
N ILE A 124 -21.97 12.66 14.00
CA ILE A 124 -21.56 12.39 12.63
C ILE A 124 -22.82 12.39 11.77
N GLU A 125 -22.84 13.26 10.75
CA GLU A 125 -23.96 13.35 9.80
C GLU A 125 -23.83 12.23 8.77
N HIS A 126 -24.86 11.39 8.64
CA HIS A 126 -24.88 10.25 7.73
C HIS A 126 -25.72 10.55 6.48
N PRO A 127 -25.39 9.95 5.33
CA PRO A 127 -24.31 8.97 5.10
C PRO A 127 -22.94 9.64 4.89
N ILE A 128 -21.88 9.00 5.41
CA ILE A 128 -20.49 9.33 5.06
C ILE A 128 -19.97 8.22 4.16
N GLU A 129 -19.73 8.56 2.89
CA GLU A 129 -19.12 7.66 1.93
C GLU A 129 -17.78 8.25 1.48
N MET A 130 -16.69 7.50 1.68
CA MET A 130 -15.39 7.85 1.16
C MET A 130 -14.95 6.77 0.16
N PRO A 131 -14.39 7.12 -1.01
CA PRO A 131 -14.08 6.13 -2.05
C PRO A 131 -13.02 5.08 -1.68
N GLU A 132 -12.15 5.40 -0.71
CA GLU A 132 -10.95 4.59 -0.40
C GLU A 132 -11.01 3.99 1.01
N PHE A 133 -11.85 4.53 1.89
CA PHE A 133 -11.89 4.16 3.30
C PHE A 133 -13.33 4.09 3.82
N ASP A 134 -13.56 3.23 4.78
CA ASP A 134 -14.78 3.19 5.57
C ASP A 134 -14.50 3.70 6.98
N LEU A 135 -15.39 4.54 7.51
CA LEU A 135 -15.34 4.94 8.90
C LEU A 135 -15.96 3.84 9.77
N VAL A 136 -15.11 3.02 10.39
CA VAL A 136 -15.55 1.87 11.19
C VAL A 136 -15.91 2.28 12.61
N HIS A 137 -15.08 3.12 13.22
CA HIS A 137 -15.24 3.50 14.63
C HIS A 137 -14.70 4.91 14.89
N HIS A 138 -15.32 5.61 15.84
CA HIS A 138 -14.79 6.85 16.37
C HIS A 138 -14.78 6.80 17.89
N SER A 139 -13.76 7.37 18.50
CA SER A 139 -13.63 7.53 19.95
C SER A 139 -13.19 8.94 20.30
N TYR A 140 -13.48 9.36 21.53
CA TYR A 140 -13.07 10.65 22.05
C TYR A 140 -12.44 10.49 23.42
N GLY A 141 -11.62 11.46 23.79
CA GLY A 141 -10.97 11.50 25.09
C GLY A 141 -10.49 12.90 25.46
N GLN A 142 -9.96 12.99 26.66
CA GLN A 142 -9.39 14.21 27.21
C GLN A 142 -8.05 13.86 27.85
N PHE A 143 -7.05 14.73 27.68
CA PHE A 143 -5.73 14.54 28.27
C PHE A 143 -5.10 15.89 28.61
N ASN A 144 -4.27 15.90 29.66
CA ASN A 144 -3.51 17.08 30.04
C ASN A 144 -2.07 16.93 29.54
N ARG A 145 -1.46 18.03 29.13
CA ARG A 145 -0.05 18.05 28.70
C ARG A 145 0.69 19.21 29.33
N ALA A 146 1.78 18.89 30.01
CA ALA A 146 2.76 19.87 30.45
C ALA A 146 3.67 20.27 29.27
N ILE A 147 3.84 21.58 29.12
CA ILE A 147 4.77 22.24 28.19
C ILE A 147 5.54 23.26 29.02
N ASP A 148 6.65 23.79 28.49
CA ASP A 148 7.51 24.76 29.18
C ASP A 148 6.74 25.99 29.75
N THR A 149 5.64 26.38 29.09
CA THR A 149 4.80 27.52 29.49
C THR A 149 3.69 27.18 30.50
N GLY A 150 3.46 25.89 30.81
CA GLY A 150 2.43 25.46 31.75
C GLY A 150 1.74 24.15 31.37
N VAL A 151 0.69 23.81 32.13
CA VAL A 151 -0.14 22.63 31.89
C VAL A 151 -1.42 23.04 31.16
N PHE A 152 -1.72 22.36 30.06
CA PHE A 152 -2.88 22.64 29.20
C PHE A 152 -3.80 21.42 29.11
N SER A 153 -5.12 21.66 29.08
CA SER A 153 -6.15 20.63 28.83
C SER A 153 -6.39 20.48 27.33
N PHE A 154 -6.37 19.26 26.82
CA PHE A 154 -6.63 18.95 25.41
C PHE A 154 -7.75 17.92 25.28
N LEU A 155 -8.52 18.06 24.20
CA LEU A 155 -9.49 17.07 23.74
C LEU A 155 -8.92 16.34 22.51
N ASN A 156 -9.17 15.04 22.42
CA ASN A 156 -8.89 14.27 21.23
C ASN A 156 -10.12 13.56 20.68
N VAL A 157 -10.17 13.47 19.37
CA VAL A 157 -11.06 12.57 18.63
C VAL A 157 -10.19 11.64 17.81
N THR A 158 -10.52 10.36 17.78
CA THR A 158 -9.83 9.36 16.97
C THR A 158 -10.82 8.69 16.02
N PHE A 159 -10.60 8.83 14.72
CA PHE A 159 -11.31 8.11 13.68
C PHE A 159 -10.50 6.89 13.27
N THR A 160 -11.14 5.73 13.28
CA THR A 160 -10.61 4.46 12.80
C THR A 160 -11.17 4.21 11.40
N LEU A 161 -10.29 4.32 10.41
CA LEU A 161 -10.58 4.25 8.99
C LEU A 161 -10.03 2.93 8.45
N GLU A 162 -10.89 2.07 7.93
CA GLU A 162 -10.48 0.82 7.28
C GLU A 162 -10.42 1.01 5.78
N ARG A 163 -9.36 0.55 5.12
CA ARG A 163 -9.21 0.71 3.68
C ARG A 163 -10.08 -0.28 2.91
N GLN A 164 -10.78 0.21 1.89
CA GLN A 164 -11.44 -0.67 0.92
C GLN A 164 -10.40 -1.34 -0.01
N ASN A 165 -10.30 -2.66 0.07
CA ASN A 165 -9.26 -3.43 -0.63
C ASN A 165 -9.63 -3.88 -2.06
N GLY A 166 -10.90 -3.79 -2.46
CA GLY A 166 -11.42 -4.32 -3.73
C GLY A 166 -10.69 -3.78 -4.97
N TYR A 167 -10.36 -2.49 -4.97
CA TYR A 167 -9.57 -1.85 -6.02
C TYR A 167 -8.20 -2.53 -6.20
N HIS A 168 -7.48 -2.76 -5.11
CA HIS A 168 -6.15 -3.37 -5.15
C HIS A 168 -6.19 -4.86 -5.52
N LEU A 169 -7.24 -5.58 -5.11
CA LEU A 169 -7.46 -6.97 -5.53
C LEU A 169 -7.55 -7.10 -7.05
N ILE A 170 -8.36 -6.24 -7.69
CA ILE A 170 -8.60 -6.30 -9.14
C ILE A 170 -7.45 -5.69 -9.94
N GLN A 171 -6.87 -4.57 -9.48
CA GLN A 171 -5.86 -3.84 -10.27
C GLN A 171 -4.42 -4.26 -10.01
N THR A 172 -4.14 -4.91 -8.87
CA THR A 172 -2.76 -5.29 -8.51
C THR A 172 -2.62 -6.80 -8.31
N TYR A 173 -3.40 -7.42 -7.42
CA TYR A 173 -3.23 -8.85 -7.11
C TYR A 173 -3.59 -9.73 -8.31
N LEU A 174 -4.74 -9.51 -8.96
CA LEU A 174 -5.16 -10.33 -10.09
C LEU A 174 -4.20 -10.24 -11.29
N PRO A 175 -3.75 -9.05 -11.77
CA PRO A 175 -2.81 -8.98 -12.89
C PRO A 175 -1.45 -9.60 -12.58
N THR A 176 -0.91 -9.38 -11.38
CA THR A 176 0.39 -9.96 -10.99
C THR A 176 0.32 -11.48 -10.82
N PHE A 177 -0.80 -12.00 -10.31
CA PHE A 177 -1.08 -13.44 -10.30
C PHE A 177 -1.05 -14.02 -11.72
N LEU A 178 -1.77 -13.39 -12.66
CA LEU A 178 -1.80 -13.84 -14.06
C LEU A 178 -0.42 -13.76 -14.74
N ILE A 179 0.39 -12.73 -14.45
CA ILE A 179 1.76 -12.61 -14.97
C ILE A 179 2.63 -13.78 -14.49
N VAL A 180 2.51 -14.17 -13.22
CA VAL A 180 3.22 -15.34 -12.67
C VAL A 180 2.77 -16.61 -13.41
N MET A 181 1.47 -16.81 -13.62
CA MET A 181 0.96 -17.95 -14.40
C MET A 181 1.50 -17.97 -15.84
N ILE A 182 1.54 -16.81 -16.52
CA ILE A 182 2.07 -16.68 -17.88
C ILE A 182 3.56 -17.05 -17.93
N SER A 183 4.34 -16.71 -16.89
CA SER A 183 5.76 -17.07 -16.83
C SER A 183 5.99 -18.59 -16.89
N TRP A 184 5.05 -19.40 -16.38
CA TRP A 184 5.14 -20.86 -16.36
C TRP A 184 4.75 -21.51 -17.69
N VAL A 185 4.08 -20.78 -18.59
CA VAL A 185 3.80 -21.26 -19.95
C VAL A 185 5.11 -21.60 -20.67
N SER A 186 6.19 -20.89 -20.32
CA SER A 186 7.53 -21.20 -20.83
C SER A 186 7.95 -22.65 -20.59
N PHE A 187 7.58 -23.30 -19.48
CA PHE A 187 7.94 -24.70 -19.16
C PHE A 187 7.26 -25.73 -20.07
N TRP A 188 6.18 -25.33 -20.74
CA TRP A 188 5.43 -26.18 -21.67
C TRP A 188 5.90 -26.03 -23.11
N LEU A 189 6.67 -24.98 -23.41
CA LEU A 189 7.25 -24.77 -24.72
C LEU A 189 8.45 -25.69 -24.97
N ASN A 190 8.60 -26.11 -26.22
CA ASN A 190 9.74 -26.91 -26.64
C ASN A 190 11.05 -26.16 -26.39
N VAL A 191 12.09 -26.90 -25.99
CA VAL A 191 13.43 -26.35 -25.70
C VAL A 191 14.03 -25.63 -26.93
N ASP A 192 13.65 -26.05 -28.13
CA ASP A 192 14.11 -25.49 -29.40
C ASP A 192 13.47 -24.13 -29.73
N ALA A 193 12.32 -23.80 -29.12
CA ALA A 193 11.62 -22.53 -29.31
C ALA A 193 12.22 -21.40 -28.46
N THR A 194 13.54 -21.22 -28.54
CA THR A 194 14.27 -20.26 -27.70
C THR A 194 13.77 -18.82 -27.81
N PRO A 195 13.40 -18.27 -28.99
CA PRO A 195 12.92 -16.89 -29.07
C PRO A 195 11.63 -16.68 -28.28
N ALA A 196 10.68 -17.62 -28.37
CA ALA A 196 9.41 -17.54 -27.65
C ALA A 196 9.60 -17.55 -26.12
N ARG A 197 10.48 -18.42 -25.62
CA ARG A 197 10.75 -18.55 -24.17
C ARG A 197 11.43 -17.31 -23.60
N VAL A 198 12.43 -16.76 -24.30
CA VAL A 198 13.09 -15.50 -23.90
C VAL A 198 12.12 -14.33 -23.90
N THR A 199 11.34 -14.18 -24.97
CA THR A 199 10.36 -13.09 -25.08
C THR A 199 9.35 -13.16 -23.94
N LEU A 200 8.76 -14.32 -23.66
CA LEU A 200 7.83 -14.47 -22.54
C LEU A 200 8.48 -14.14 -21.19
N GLY A 201 9.69 -14.63 -20.92
CA GLY A 201 10.39 -14.37 -19.66
C GLY A 201 10.76 -12.89 -19.45
N VAL A 202 11.29 -12.23 -20.49
CA VAL A 202 11.66 -10.81 -20.41
C VAL A 202 10.41 -9.92 -20.35
N THR A 203 9.39 -10.19 -21.16
CA THR A 203 8.14 -9.41 -21.15
C THR A 203 7.43 -9.53 -19.80
N THR A 204 7.29 -10.74 -19.24
CA THR A 204 6.66 -10.92 -17.92
C THR A 204 7.43 -10.20 -16.81
N LEU A 205 8.76 -10.23 -16.83
CA LEU A 205 9.59 -9.50 -15.86
C LEU A 205 9.46 -7.98 -16.00
N LEU A 206 9.43 -7.47 -17.24
CA LEU A 206 9.21 -6.05 -17.52
C LEU A 206 7.83 -5.62 -17.04
N THR A 207 6.77 -6.36 -17.39
CA THR A 207 5.39 -6.07 -16.95
C THR A 207 5.27 -6.10 -15.43
N MET A 208 5.90 -7.08 -14.77
CA MET A 208 5.93 -7.16 -13.30
C MET A 208 6.59 -5.91 -12.69
N THR A 209 7.70 -5.46 -13.27
CA THR A 209 8.41 -4.25 -12.84
C THR A 209 7.58 -2.99 -13.07
N THR A 210 6.86 -2.89 -14.20
CA THR A 210 5.95 -1.79 -14.49
C THR A 210 4.81 -1.71 -13.47
N VAL A 211 4.15 -2.83 -13.16
CA VAL A 211 3.10 -2.87 -12.14
C VAL A 211 3.66 -2.49 -10.76
N ALA A 212 4.84 -3.00 -10.41
CA ALA A 212 5.51 -2.66 -9.15
C ALA A 212 5.82 -1.16 -9.03
N SER A 213 6.23 -0.54 -10.13
CA SER A 213 6.45 0.91 -10.19
C SER A 213 5.14 1.67 -10.04
N GLY A 214 4.06 1.24 -10.69
CA GLY A 214 2.74 1.88 -10.62
C GLY A 214 2.17 1.89 -9.19
N VAL A 215 2.33 0.79 -8.45
CA VAL A 215 1.91 0.73 -7.04
C VAL A 215 2.76 1.68 -6.18
N ARG A 216 4.07 1.76 -6.45
CA ARG A 216 4.99 2.61 -5.68
C ARG A 216 4.71 4.11 -5.87
N THR A 217 4.27 4.54 -7.06
CA THR A 217 3.97 5.95 -7.33
C THR A 217 2.67 6.42 -6.69
N GLN A 218 1.76 5.51 -6.35
CA GLN A 218 0.51 5.82 -5.66
C GLN A 218 0.69 6.01 -4.14
N LEU A 219 1.82 5.59 -3.59
CA LEU A 219 2.07 5.57 -2.15
C LEU A 219 3.16 6.55 -1.75
N PRO A 220 3.08 7.17 -0.56
CA PRO A 220 4.18 7.96 -0.04
C PRO A 220 5.42 7.06 0.17
N PRO A 221 6.64 7.59 -0.06
CA PRO A 221 7.85 6.84 0.15
C PRO A 221 8.03 6.57 1.66
N VAL A 222 7.95 5.29 2.03
CA VAL A 222 8.21 4.81 3.38
C VAL A 222 9.38 3.82 3.36
N SER A 223 10.18 3.80 4.43
CA SER A 223 11.42 3.03 4.52
C SER A 223 11.23 1.56 4.93
N TYR A 224 10.06 1.20 5.46
CA TYR A 224 9.75 -0.15 5.90
C TYR A 224 9.05 -0.97 4.82
N VAL A 225 9.15 -2.30 4.94
CA VAL A 225 8.50 -3.26 4.04
C VAL A 225 6.99 -3.28 4.29
N LYS A 226 6.21 -3.18 3.21
CA LYS A 226 4.74 -3.27 3.22
C LYS A 226 4.27 -4.65 2.76
N ALA A 227 3.05 -5.05 3.11
CA ALA A 227 2.48 -6.33 2.67
C ALA A 227 2.47 -6.46 1.13
N ILE A 228 2.15 -5.37 0.43
CA ILE A 228 2.20 -5.36 -1.05
C ILE A 228 3.62 -5.53 -1.62
N ASP A 229 4.65 -5.05 -0.92
CA ASP A 229 6.03 -5.21 -1.37
C ASP A 229 6.46 -6.67 -1.27
N VAL A 230 5.99 -7.40 -0.24
CA VAL A 230 6.23 -8.84 -0.08
C VAL A 230 5.56 -9.62 -1.21
N TRP A 231 4.31 -9.28 -1.55
CA TRP A 231 3.59 -9.90 -2.66
C TRP A 231 4.31 -9.68 -3.99
N ILE A 232 4.59 -8.43 -4.32
CA ILE A 232 5.28 -8.05 -5.57
C ILE A 232 6.68 -8.67 -5.61
N GLY A 233 7.43 -8.64 -4.51
CA GLY A 233 8.75 -9.24 -4.42
C GLY A 233 8.73 -10.75 -4.66
N ALA A 234 7.79 -11.47 -4.05
CA ALA A 234 7.64 -12.92 -4.25
C ALA A 234 7.26 -13.25 -5.71
N CYS A 235 6.30 -12.53 -6.29
CA CYS A 235 5.92 -12.67 -7.70
C CYS A 235 7.11 -12.37 -8.64
N SER A 236 7.90 -11.32 -8.36
CA SER A 236 9.11 -10.99 -9.11
C SER A 236 10.18 -12.08 -9.03
N VAL A 237 10.40 -12.66 -7.85
CA VAL A 237 11.35 -13.78 -7.67
C VAL A 237 10.89 -15.01 -8.47
N MET A 238 9.59 -15.31 -8.49
CA MET A 238 9.04 -16.43 -9.27
C MET A 238 9.21 -16.22 -10.78
N VAL A 239 8.88 -15.03 -11.29
CA VAL A 239 9.04 -14.69 -12.72
C VAL A 239 10.52 -14.71 -13.12
N PHE A 240 11.39 -14.15 -12.29
CA PHE A 240 12.83 -14.20 -12.50
C PHE A 240 13.38 -15.63 -12.44
N GLY A 241 12.85 -16.45 -11.53
CA GLY A 241 13.15 -17.87 -11.44
C GLY A 241 12.80 -18.64 -12.72
N ALA A 242 11.68 -18.34 -13.36
CA ALA A 242 11.31 -18.93 -14.65
C ALA A 242 12.26 -18.52 -15.78
N LEU A 243 12.77 -17.28 -15.76
CA LEU A 243 13.80 -16.84 -16.71
C LEU A 243 15.14 -17.57 -16.48
N LEU A 244 15.55 -17.74 -15.22
CA LEU A 244 16.76 -18.50 -14.87
C LEU A 244 16.64 -19.97 -15.26
N GLU A 245 15.46 -20.57 -15.06
CA GLU A 245 15.16 -21.92 -15.50
C GLU A 245 15.38 -22.07 -17.01
N PHE A 246 14.85 -21.14 -17.81
CA PHE A 246 15.09 -21.15 -19.25
C PHE A 246 16.59 -21.09 -19.59
N THR A 247 17.34 -20.21 -18.92
CA THR A 247 18.80 -20.11 -19.15
C THR A 247 19.52 -21.42 -18.80
N LEU A 248 19.11 -22.09 -17.73
CA LEU A 248 19.64 -23.38 -17.30
C LEU A 248 19.29 -24.49 -18.31
N VAL A 249 18.05 -24.56 -18.77
CA VAL A 249 17.60 -25.53 -19.77
C VAL A 249 18.32 -25.31 -21.10
N ASN A 250 18.49 -24.07 -21.53
CA ASN A 250 19.22 -23.73 -22.74
C ASN A 250 20.71 -24.10 -22.61
N TYR A 251 21.32 -23.78 -21.46
CA TYR A 251 22.68 -24.17 -21.16
C TYR A 251 22.83 -25.68 -21.18
N LEU A 252 21.97 -26.45 -20.49
CA LEU A 252 22.04 -27.92 -20.45
C LEU A 252 21.80 -28.57 -21.82
N SER A 253 20.89 -28.02 -22.62
CA SER A 253 20.64 -28.46 -24.00
C SER A 253 21.86 -28.24 -24.89
N ARG A 254 22.57 -27.11 -24.71
CA ARG A 254 23.76 -26.73 -25.50
C ARG A 254 25.09 -27.16 -24.89
N SER A 255 25.11 -27.61 -23.63
CA SER A 255 26.30 -28.02 -22.88
C SER A 255 26.73 -29.42 -23.31
N LYS A 256 27.20 -29.53 -24.56
CA LYS A 256 28.47 -30.14 -24.94
C LYS A 256 28.75 -29.95 -26.44
N MET A 257 29.99 -29.53 -26.66
CA MET A 257 30.75 -29.19 -27.88
C MET A 257 30.19 -29.57 -29.25
N ARG A 258 30.27 -28.59 -30.15
CA ARG A 258 30.19 -28.68 -31.62
C ARG A 258 30.85 -29.98 -32.10
N PRO A 259 30.07 -30.99 -32.53
CA PRO A 259 30.60 -32.11 -33.28
C PRO A 259 31.40 -31.61 -34.49
N GLU A 260 30.99 -30.47 -35.06
CA GLU A 260 31.58 -29.88 -36.27
C GLU A 260 32.99 -29.29 -36.11
N GLU A 261 33.36 -28.71 -34.97
CA GLU A 261 34.72 -28.15 -34.78
C GLU A 261 35.76 -29.25 -34.63
N PHE A 262 35.40 -30.35 -33.95
CA PHE A 262 36.25 -31.53 -33.88
C PHE A 262 36.28 -32.27 -35.23
N ARG A 263 35.14 -32.37 -35.94
CA ARG A 263 35.08 -32.96 -37.29
C ARG A 263 35.95 -32.21 -38.30
N LYS A 264 36.01 -30.87 -38.21
CA LYS A 264 36.95 -30.06 -38.99
C LYS A 264 38.41 -30.33 -38.62
N SER A 265 38.73 -30.54 -37.34
CA SER A 265 40.09 -30.90 -36.91
C SER A 265 40.52 -32.30 -37.39
N ILE A 266 39.60 -33.26 -37.41
CA ILE A 266 39.81 -34.61 -37.94
C ILE A 266 39.99 -34.57 -39.47
N ASN A 267 39.13 -33.86 -40.20
CA ASN A 267 39.24 -33.73 -41.65
C ASN A 267 40.53 -33.03 -42.11
N ILE A 268 41.10 -32.12 -41.29
CA ILE A 268 42.42 -31.52 -41.53
C ILE A 268 43.55 -32.57 -41.40
N PHE A 269 43.47 -33.47 -40.42
CA PHE A 269 44.43 -34.56 -40.23
C PHE A 269 44.36 -35.63 -41.34
N HIS A 270 43.17 -35.94 -41.86
CA HIS A 270 42.99 -36.97 -42.88
C HIS A 270 43.36 -36.53 -44.31
N ARG A 271 43.58 -35.23 -44.58
CA ARG A 271 44.01 -34.76 -45.91
C ARG A 271 45.42 -35.24 -46.30
N ASN A 272 46.22 -35.72 -45.35
CA ASN A 272 47.62 -36.09 -45.57
C ASN A 272 47.93 -37.60 -45.63
N ARG A 273 46.96 -38.50 -45.46
CA ARG A 273 47.23 -39.96 -45.41
C ARG A 273 46.51 -40.70 -46.55
N LYS A 274 47.17 -40.83 -47.70
CA LYS A 274 46.74 -41.71 -48.80
C LYS A 274 47.20 -43.14 -48.52
N GLY A 275 46.25 -44.07 -48.49
CA GLY A 275 46.51 -45.52 -48.62
C GLY A 275 45.96 -46.37 -47.46
N THR A 276 44.97 -47.19 -47.78
CA THR A 276 44.59 -48.45 -47.09
C THR A 276 43.93 -48.43 -45.70
N GLU A 277 43.77 -47.28 -45.01
CA GLU A 277 43.04 -47.19 -43.72
C GLU A 277 41.65 -46.52 -43.82
N LYS A 278 40.95 -46.62 -44.95
CA LYS A 278 39.61 -45.99 -45.10
C LYS A 278 38.54 -46.69 -44.26
N GLN A 279 38.55 -48.03 -44.21
CA GLN A 279 37.53 -48.80 -43.48
C GLN A 279 37.62 -48.59 -41.96
N ASP A 280 38.83 -48.61 -41.37
CA ASP A 280 39.02 -48.39 -39.94
C ASP A 280 38.71 -46.95 -39.50
N ALA A 281 38.97 -45.98 -40.38
CA ALA A 281 38.65 -44.57 -40.15
C ALA A 281 37.14 -44.30 -40.22
N ASP A 282 36.45 -44.92 -41.18
CA ASP A 282 34.99 -44.81 -41.32
C ASP A 282 34.27 -45.48 -40.13
N GLU A 283 34.78 -46.60 -39.64
CA GLU A 283 34.23 -47.30 -38.47
C GLU A 283 34.45 -46.52 -37.16
N ALA A 284 35.60 -45.85 -37.02
CA ALA A 284 35.88 -44.94 -35.92
C ALA A 284 35.01 -43.66 -35.95
N ASP A 285 34.78 -43.05 -37.12
CA ASP A 285 33.87 -41.90 -37.28
C ASP A 285 32.42 -42.28 -36.95
N HIS A 286 31.97 -43.48 -37.37
CA HIS A 286 30.63 -43.97 -37.08
C HIS A 286 30.42 -44.22 -35.57
N LYS A 287 31.41 -44.79 -34.88
CA LYS A 287 31.39 -45.04 -33.44
C LYS A 287 31.43 -43.73 -32.63
N TYR A 288 32.20 -42.74 -33.08
CA TYR A 288 32.28 -41.42 -32.45
C TYR A 288 31.01 -40.59 -32.65
N SER A 289 30.45 -40.58 -33.86
CA SER A 289 29.16 -39.97 -34.20
C SER A 289 28.02 -40.57 -33.36
N GLY A 290 28.00 -41.90 -33.19
CA GLY A 290 27.05 -42.58 -32.31
C GLY A 290 27.16 -42.14 -30.84
N ARG A 291 28.38 -41.98 -30.33
CA ARG A 291 28.63 -41.53 -28.94
C ARG A 291 28.24 -40.07 -28.72
N ALA A 292 28.53 -39.20 -29.69
CA ALA A 292 28.14 -37.79 -29.67
C ALA A 292 26.60 -37.62 -29.71
N ASN A 293 25.91 -38.39 -30.56
CA ASN A 293 24.45 -38.41 -30.62
C ASN A 293 23.82 -38.94 -29.32
N ALA A 294 24.40 -39.98 -28.72
CA ALA A 294 23.93 -40.50 -27.43
C ALA A 294 24.10 -39.48 -26.29
N GLU A 295 25.19 -38.69 -26.30
CA GLU A 295 25.43 -37.64 -25.32
C GLU A 295 24.50 -36.43 -25.52
N LEU A 296 24.22 -36.04 -26.77
CA LEU A 296 23.23 -35.02 -27.11
C LEU A 296 21.82 -35.44 -26.64
N GLN A 297 21.41 -36.67 -26.91
CA GLN A 297 20.13 -37.22 -26.45
C GLN A 297 20.04 -37.24 -24.92
N LYS A 298 21.14 -37.56 -24.23
CA LYS A 298 21.21 -37.52 -22.77
C LYS A 298 21.05 -36.10 -22.23
N ASN A 299 21.69 -35.11 -22.86
CA ASN A 299 21.59 -33.70 -22.48
C ASN A 299 20.18 -33.13 -22.71
N LEU A 300 19.56 -33.45 -23.84
CA LEU A 300 18.16 -33.09 -24.13
C LEU A 300 17.19 -33.73 -23.13
N LYS A 301 17.40 -35.00 -22.78
CA LYS A 301 16.58 -35.67 -21.76
C LYS A 301 16.75 -35.02 -20.38
N ARG A 302 17.97 -34.60 -20.04
CA ARG A 302 18.26 -33.87 -18.79
C ARG A 302 17.58 -32.50 -18.79
N SER A 303 17.64 -31.75 -19.88
CA SER A 303 17.02 -30.43 -20.00
C SER A 303 15.49 -30.53 -19.91
N GLN A 304 14.87 -31.51 -20.58
CA GLN A 304 13.43 -31.79 -20.48
C GLN A 304 13.00 -32.24 -19.08
N ASN A 305 13.87 -32.94 -18.35
CA ASN A 305 13.57 -33.33 -16.98
C ASN A 305 13.51 -32.11 -16.04
N VAL A 306 14.34 -31.08 -16.28
CA VAL A 306 14.25 -29.81 -15.53
C VAL A 306 12.89 -29.17 -15.76
N ASP A 307 12.47 -29.02 -17.03
CA ASP A 307 11.14 -28.48 -17.37
C ASP A 307 10.01 -29.24 -16.65
N LYS A 308 10.07 -30.59 -16.62
CA LYS A 308 9.05 -31.43 -15.95
C LYS A 308 8.97 -31.19 -14.45
N VAL A 309 10.11 -31.01 -13.78
CA VAL A 309 10.15 -30.72 -12.34
C VAL A 309 9.61 -29.31 -12.08
N CYS A 310 10.02 -28.33 -12.87
CA CYS A 310 9.59 -26.94 -12.72
C CYS A 310 8.08 -26.74 -12.94
N ARG A 311 7.46 -27.53 -13.82
CA ARG A 311 6.00 -27.56 -14.02
C ARG A 311 5.20 -27.88 -12.76
N ILE A 312 5.78 -28.62 -11.80
CA ILE A 312 5.10 -28.97 -10.55
C ILE A 312 5.58 -28.07 -9.41
N MET A 313 6.90 -27.83 -9.34
CA MET A 313 7.53 -27.10 -8.25
C MET A 313 7.08 -25.63 -8.18
N PHE A 314 7.06 -24.91 -9.30
CA PHE A 314 6.71 -23.48 -9.29
C PHE A 314 5.25 -23.23 -8.88
N PRO A 315 4.23 -23.92 -9.47
CA PRO A 315 2.86 -23.79 -9.01
C PRO A 315 2.68 -24.17 -7.55
N PHE A 316 3.33 -25.25 -7.09
CA PHE A 316 3.25 -25.68 -5.71
C PHE A 316 3.84 -24.63 -4.74
N MET A 317 5.03 -24.11 -5.02
CA MET A 317 5.63 -23.06 -4.19
C MET A 317 4.78 -21.79 -4.17
N PHE A 318 4.20 -21.40 -5.30
CA PHE A 318 3.33 -20.22 -5.35
C PHE A 318 2.00 -20.44 -4.61
N PHE A 319 1.44 -21.64 -4.67
CA PHE A 319 0.27 -22.01 -3.89
C PHE A 319 0.55 -21.92 -2.38
N VAL A 320 1.66 -22.52 -1.92
CA VAL A 320 2.09 -22.45 -0.51
C VAL A 320 2.30 -20.99 -0.09
N PHE A 321 2.94 -20.19 -0.94
CA PHE A 321 3.11 -18.75 -0.69
C PHE A 321 1.76 -18.04 -0.53
N ASN A 322 0.79 -18.28 -1.41
CA ASN A 322 -0.53 -17.67 -1.32
C ASN A 322 -1.24 -18.03 -0.02
N VAL A 323 -1.23 -19.32 0.36
CA VAL A 323 -1.86 -19.77 1.61
C VAL A 323 -1.23 -19.05 2.82
N ILE A 324 0.09 -18.99 2.89
CA ILE A 324 0.80 -18.32 3.99
C ILE A 324 0.53 -16.81 3.98
N TYR A 325 0.60 -16.17 2.81
CA TYR A 325 0.44 -14.74 2.63
C TYR A 325 -0.95 -14.27 3.10
N TRP A 326 -2.00 -14.88 2.56
CA TRP A 326 -3.37 -14.50 2.88
C TRP A 326 -3.72 -14.87 4.32
N ALA A 327 -3.28 -16.03 4.82
CA ALA A 327 -3.51 -16.40 6.23
C ALA A 327 -2.85 -15.40 7.18
N TYR A 328 -1.61 -14.98 6.93
CA TYR A 328 -0.90 -14.05 7.79
C TYR A 328 -1.52 -12.64 7.75
N TYR A 329 -1.78 -12.10 6.56
CA TYR A 329 -2.22 -10.71 6.42
C TYR A 329 -3.72 -10.50 6.66
N LEU A 330 -4.59 -11.49 6.41
CA LEU A 330 -6.01 -11.40 6.76
C LEU A 330 -6.24 -11.63 8.26
N TYR A 331 -5.62 -12.67 8.84
CA TYR A 331 -5.78 -12.96 10.28
C TYR A 331 -5.27 -11.80 11.15
N LYS A 332 -4.15 -11.19 10.79
CA LYS A 332 -3.59 -10.07 11.54
C LYS A 332 -4.41 -8.78 11.39
N SER A 333 -5.17 -8.63 10.29
CA SER A 333 -6.08 -7.51 10.09
C SER A 333 -7.25 -7.51 11.08
N GLU A 334 -7.72 -8.69 11.51
CA GLU A 334 -8.85 -8.80 12.45
C GLU A 334 -8.46 -8.48 13.91
N PHE A 335 -7.18 -8.59 14.28
CA PHE A 335 -6.71 -8.48 15.67
C PHE A 335 -5.90 -7.21 16.00
N THR A 336 -5.81 -6.24 15.07
CA THR A 336 -5.06 -4.97 15.27
C THR A 336 -5.93 -3.75 15.01
#